data_AF-A0A392QGI9-F1
#
_entry.id   AF-A0A392QGI9-F1
#
_cell.length_a   1.000
_cell.length_b   1.000
_cell.length_c   1.000
_cell.angle_alpha   90.00
_cell.angle_beta   90.00
_cell.angle_gamma   90.00
#
_symmetry.space_group_name_H-M   'P 1'
#
loop_
_entity.id
_entity.type
_entity.pdbx_description
1 polymer ?
#
loop_
_entity_poly.entity_id
_entity_poly.type
_entity_poly.pdbx_seq_one_letter_code
_entity_poly.pdbx_strand_id
1 'polypeptide(L)'
;MGFRQAVSDCDLSDIQIEGHPFTWIKSRGTPHVIEERLDRAMASTSWLHLFPHVRLSNLLASHSDHSPILLHCKPTIRSPINRSFRFENSWLKEPDLEDVVIEGWGGRENLEVVDRVARCANTLQGWGKRKRVRFKEEIDECVRKMNELR
;
A
#
# COMPACT_ATOMS: atom_id res chain seq x y z
N MET A 1 -31.39 9.73 19.30
CA MET A 1 -31.03 8.58 18.43
C MET A 1 -29.59 8.21 18.70
N GLY A 2 -29.28 6.92 18.82
CA GLY A 2 -27.91 6.45 19.07
C GLY A 2 -27.29 5.84 17.81
N PHE A 3 -25.98 5.66 17.83
CA PHE A 3 -25.21 5.08 16.72
C PHE A 3 -25.80 3.76 16.19
N ARG A 4 -26.18 2.82 17.09
CA ARG A 4 -26.76 1.53 16.68
C ARG A 4 -28.07 1.67 15.90
N GLN A 5 -28.90 2.65 16.26
CA GLN A 5 -30.16 2.89 15.56
C GLN A 5 -29.88 3.39 14.14
N ALA A 6 -28.97 4.35 13.98
CA ALA A 6 -28.60 4.86 12.66
C ALA A 6 -27.98 3.78 11.76
N VAL A 7 -27.18 2.88 12.33
CA VAL A 7 -26.62 1.72 11.59
C VAL A 7 -27.75 0.80 11.10
N SER A 8 -28.72 0.49 11.97
CA SER A 8 -29.86 -0.35 11.63
C SER A 8 -30.77 0.29 10.58
N ASP A 9 -31.07 1.59 10.72
CA ASP A 9 -31.97 2.33 9.82
C ASP A 9 -31.39 2.43 8.40
N CYS A 10 -30.06 2.37 8.27
CA CYS A 10 -29.33 2.45 7.01
C CYS A 10 -28.99 1.07 6.39
N ASP A 11 -29.46 -0.05 6.96
CA ASP A 11 -29.08 -1.41 6.53
C ASP A 11 -27.56 -1.64 6.51
N LEU A 12 -26.82 -1.01 7.43
CA LEU A 12 -25.37 -1.12 7.49
C LEU A 12 -24.94 -2.26 8.40
N SER A 13 -23.96 -3.04 7.92
CA SER A 13 -23.31 -4.10 8.69
C SER A 13 -21.80 -3.88 8.75
N ASP A 14 -21.20 -4.13 9.91
CA ASP A 14 -19.75 -4.09 10.10
C ASP A 14 -19.05 -5.12 9.20
N ILE A 15 -18.06 -4.67 8.43
CA ILE A 15 -17.18 -5.58 7.70
C ILE A 15 -16.12 -6.11 8.67
N GLN A 16 -15.87 -7.41 8.62
CA GLN A 16 -14.88 -8.05 9.48
C GLN A 16 -13.45 -7.62 9.12
N ILE A 17 -12.67 -7.30 10.15
CA ILE A 17 -11.22 -7.08 10.05
C ILE A 17 -10.50 -8.42 10.24
N GLU A 18 -9.63 -8.75 9.32
CA GLU A 18 -8.69 -9.86 9.42
C GLU A 18 -7.38 -9.40 10.08
N GLY A 19 -6.84 -10.23 10.97
CA GLY A 19 -5.62 -9.93 11.72
C GLY A 19 -5.87 -9.03 12.92
N HIS A 20 -4.99 -8.05 13.14
CA HIS A 20 -5.01 -7.17 14.31
C HIS A 20 -6.24 -6.25 14.30
N PRO A 21 -7.16 -6.36 15.27
CA PRO A 21 -8.48 -5.71 15.18
C PRO A 21 -8.48 -4.25 15.63
N PHE A 22 -7.44 -3.80 16.35
CA PHE A 22 -7.38 -2.46 16.93
C PHE A 22 -6.90 -1.43 15.91
N THR A 23 -7.56 -0.28 15.91
CA THR A 23 -7.30 0.82 14.96
C THR A 23 -6.63 2.00 15.64
N TRP A 24 -6.50 1.98 16.96
CA TRP A 24 -5.85 3.01 17.74
C TRP A 24 -4.99 2.40 18.86
N ILE A 25 -3.85 3.02 19.16
CA ILE A 25 -2.91 2.59 20.20
C ILE A 25 -2.32 3.77 20.97
N LYS A 26 -2.34 3.67 22.30
CA LYS A 26 -1.66 4.57 23.24
C LYS A 26 -0.43 3.91 23.83
N SER A 27 0.61 4.71 24.10
CA SER A 27 1.79 4.28 24.85
C SER A 27 2.48 3.03 24.27
N ARG A 28 2.54 2.94 22.93
CA ARG A 28 3.15 1.83 22.18
C ARG A 28 4.54 1.49 22.70
N GLY A 29 4.83 0.20 22.88
CA GLY A 29 6.12 -0.29 23.36
C GLY A 29 6.38 -0.10 24.86
N THR A 30 5.35 0.20 25.66
CA THR A 30 5.49 0.35 27.12
C THR A 30 4.59 -0.64 27.87
N PRO A 31 4.84 -0.90 29.17
CA PRO A 31 3.93 -1.70 30.00
C PRO A 31 2.52 -1.12 30.16
N HIS A 32 2.30 0.13 29.74
CA HIS A 32 1.02 0.83 29.81
C HIS A 32 0.35 0.96 28.44
N VAL A 33 0.68 0.07 27.49
CA VAL A 33 0.05 0.04 26.18
C VAL A 33 -1.46 -0.20 26.30
N ILE A 34 -2.24 0.59 25.56
CA ILE A 34 -3.69 0.47 25.46
C ILE A 34 -4.06 0.48 23.99
N GLU A 35 -4.89 -0.46 23.55
CA GLU A 35 -5.37 -0.54 22.19
C GLU A 35 -6.90 -0.51 22.15
N GLU A 36 -7.45 0.25 21.19
CA GLU A 36 -8.89 0.37 20.99
C GLU A 36 -9.24 0.27 19.50
N ARG A 37 -10.48 -0.16 19.22
CA ARG A 37 -11.04 -0.14 17.86
C ARG A 37 -12.02 1.01 17.74
N LEU A 38 -11.51 2.15 17.29
CA LEU A 38 -12.27 3.39 17.13
C LEU A 38 -12.81 3.56 15.70
N ASP A 39 -12.14 2.98 14.72
CA ASP A 39 -12.46 3.11 13.31
C ASP A 39 -13.15 1.83 12.81
N ARG A 40 -14.18 2.00 11.98
CA ARG A 40 -14.98 0.91 11.41
C ARG A 40 -15.32 1.22 9.96
N ALA A 41 -15.35 0.18 9.13
CA ALA A 41 -15.98 0.26 7.81
C ALA A 41 -17.20 -0.66 7.81
N MET A 42 -18.33 -0.11 7.36
CA MET A 42 -19.60 -0.81 7.24
C MET A 42 -20.06 -0.75 5.80
N ALA A 43 -20.86 -1.73 5.39
CA ALA A 43 -21.46 -1.79 4.08
C ALA A 43 -22.92 -2.20 4.18
N SER A 44 -23.71 -1.76 3.18
CA SER A 44 -25.07 -2.24 3.01
C SER A 44 -25.11 -3.68 2.55
N THR A 45 -26.24 -4.36 2.77
CA THR A 45 -26.46 -5.72 2.26
C THR A 45 -26.25 -5.78 0.74
N SER A 46 -26.78 -4.78 0.01
CA SER A 46 -26.64 -4.68 -1.44
C SER A 46 -25.19 -4.56 -1.92
N TRP A 47 -24.33 -3.85 -1.16
CA TRP A 47 -22.93 -3.70 -1.51
C TRP A 47 -22.15 -4.99 -1.22
N LEU A 48 -22.45 -5.68 -0.11
CA LEU A 48 -21.84 -6.98 0.22
C LEU A 48 -22.16 -8.05 -0.84
N HIS A 49 -23.33 -7.99 -1.48
CA HIS A 49 -23.65 -8.85 -2.63
C HIS A 49 -22.75 -8.61 -3.85
N LEU A 50 -22.30 -7.37 -4.08
CA LEU A 50 -21.37 -7.04 -5.17
C LEU A 50 -19.93 -7.49 -4.85
N PHE A 51 -19.57 -7.50 -3.56
CA PHE A 51 -18.24 -7.85 -3.08
C PHE A 51 -18.28 -8.94 -1.99
N PRO A 52 -18.71 -10.17 -2.32
CA PRO A 52 -18.94 -11.23 -1.32
C PRO A 52 -17.66 -11.69 -0.62
N HIS A 53 -16.49 -11.36 -1.17
CA HIS A 53 -15.18 -11.70 -0.61
C HIS A 53 -14.45 -10.47 -0.04
N VAL A 54 -15.18 -9.38 0.25
CA VAL A 54 -14.61 -8.19 0.88
C VAL A 54 -13.95 -8.55 2.21
N ARG A 55 -12.77 -7.98 2.45
CA ARG A 55 -12.04 -8.13 3.71
C ARG A 55 -11.45 -6.79 4.11
N LEU A 56 -11.40 -6.52 5.41
CA LEU A 56 -10.61 -5.43 5.94
C LEU A 56 -9.32 -5.95 6.56
N SER A 57 -8.27 -5.15 6.55
CA SER A 57 -7.06 -5.39 7.34
C SER A 57 -6.51 -4.08 7.85
N ASN A 58 -5.96 -4.06 9.06
CA ASN A 58 -5.30 -2.86 9.59
C ASN A 58 -3.84 -2.82 9.14
N LEU A 59 -3.45 -1.72 8.52
CA LEU A 59 -2.06 -1.42 8.18
C LEU A 59 -1.34 -0.82 9.39
N LEU A 60 -0.05 -1.12 9.52
CA LEU A 60 0.80 -0.47 10.51
C LEU A 60 1.04 0.99 10.14
N ALA A 61 0.86 1.89 11.11
CA ALA A 61 1.30 3.27 11.01
C ALA A 61 2.57 3.50 11.82
N SER A 62 3.59 4.10 11.20
CA SER A 62 4.86 4.43 11.86
C SER A 62 4.78 5.70 12.69
N HIS A 63 3.95 6.67 12.30
CA HIS A 63 3.89 8.01 12.91
C HIS A 63 2.49 8.43 13.35
N SER A 64 1.53 7.50 13.38
CA SER A 64 0.19 7.74 13.91
C SER A 64 -0.12 6.73 15.00
N ASP A 65 -0.88 7.19 15.99
CA ASP A 65 -1.59 6.36 16.96
C ASP A 65 -2.77 5.61 16.33
N HIS A 66 -3.27 6.04 15.16
CA HIS A 66 -4.23 5.29 14.36
C HIS A 66 -3.56 4.37 13.34
N SER A 67 -4.16 3.18 13.13
CA SER A 67 -3.80 2.23 12.07
C SER A 67 -4.77 2.36 10.89
N PRO A 68 -4.30 2.66 9.66
CA PRO A 68 -5.16 2.75 8.49
C PRO A 68 -5.89 1.44 8.21
N ILE A 69 -7.19 1.53 7.92
CA ILE A 69 -7.99 0.39 7.48
C ILE A 69 -7.84 0.23 5.95
N LEU A 70 -7.37 -0.93 5.51
CA LEU A 70 -7.31 -1.29 4.10
C LEU A 70 -8.50 -2.18 3.72
N LEU A 71 -9.30 -1.71 2.76
CA LEU A 71 -10.40 -2.46 2.16
C LEU A 71 -9.92 -3.27 0.96
N HIS A 72 -9.93 -4.60 1.09
CA HIS A 72 -9.62 -5.51 0.00
C HIS A 72 -10.89 -5.83 -0.78
N CYS A 73 -11.09 -5.11 -1.88
CA CYS A 73 -12.08 -5.47 -2.88
C CYS A 73 -11.39 -6.30 -3.96
N LYS A 74 -11.67 -7.59 -4.06
CA LYS A 74 -11.36 -8.36 -5.27
C LYS A 74 -12.59 -8.30 -6.17
N PRO A 75 -12.64 -7.41 -7.18
CA PRO A 75 -13.69 -7.49 -8.17
C PRO A 75 -13.58 -8.85 -8.87
N THR A 76 -14.72 -9.47 -9.17
CA THR A 76 -14.78 -10.74 -9.91
C THR A 76 -14.13 -10.62 -11.30
N ILE A 77 -13.99 -9.39 -11.81
CA ILE A 77 -13.39 -9.08 -13.11
C ILE A 77 -11.96 -8.58 -12.90
N ARG A 78 -10.98 -9.38 -13.35
CA ARG A 78 -9.57 -8.95 -13.42
C ARG A 78 -9.36 -8.17 -14.72
N SER A 79 -9.27 -6.86 -14.64
CA SER A 79 -8.76 -6.08 -15.78
C SER A 79 -7.26 -6.36 -15.97
N PRO A 80 -6.77 -6.53 -17.22
CA PRO A 80 -5.35 -6.62 -17.47
C PRO A 80 -4.67 -5.34 -16.95
N ILE A 81 -3.73 -5.51 -16.02
CA ILE A 81 -2.96 -4.39 -15.49
C ILE A 81 -1.97 -3.97 -16.59
N ASN A 82 -2.30 -2.93 -17.34
CA ASN A 82 -1.33 -2.27 -18.20
C ASN A 82 -0.33 -1.52 -17.32
N ARG A 83 0.84 -2.13 -17.11
CA ARG A 83 1.93 -1.49 -16.36
C ARG A 83 2.74 -0.63 -17.32
N SER A 84 2.32 0.63 -17.49
CA SER A 84 3.17 1.63 -18.11
C SER A 84 4.40 1.91 -17.22
N PHE A 85 5.49 2.35 -17.84
CA PHE A 85 6.61 2.90 -17.09
C PHE A 85 6.14 4.07 -16.22
N ARG A 86 6.62 4.12 -14.98
CA ARG A 86 6.47 5.23 -14.05
C ARG A 86 7.78 5.43 -13.32
N PHE A 87 8.24 6.66 -13.29
CA PHE A 87 9.37 7.06 -12.48
C PHE A 87 8.93 7.20 -11.02
N GLU A 88 9.67 6.63 -10.07
CA GLU A 88 9.40 6.81 -8.64
C GLU A 88 10.32 7.89 -8.07
N ASN A 89 9.77 8.88 -7.37
CA ASN A 89 10.56 9.97 -6.78
C ASN A 89 11.61 9.48 -5.77
N SER A 90 11.41 8.30 -5.17
CA SER A 90 12.39 7.63 -4.31
C SER A 90 13.70 7.35 -5.03
N TRP A 91 13.67 7.12 -6.34
CA TRP A 91 14.85 6.82 -7.15
C TRP A 91 15.85 7.98 -7.18
N LEU A 92 15.40 9.22 -7.01
CA LEU A 92 16.29 10.40 -6.91
C LEU A 92 17.24 10.35 -5.71
N LYS A 93 16.98 9.48 -4.74
CA LYS A 93 17.83 9.28 -3.57
C LYS A 93 18.85 8.15 -3.75
N GLU A 94 18.76 7.40 -4.86
CA GLU A 94 19.66 6.29 -5.11
C GLU A 94 20.95 6.78 -5.78
N PRO A 95 22.13 6.44 -5.24
CA PRO A 95 23.40 6.97 -5.72
C PRO A 95 23.75 6.50 -7.13
N ASP A 96 23.21 5.35 -7.56
CA ASP A 96 23.45 4.73 -8.87
C ASP A 96 22.43 5.15 -9.94
N LEU A 97 21.48 6.05 -9.63
CA LEU A 97 20.47 6.49 -10.60
C LEU A 97 21.11 7.14 -11.83
N GLU A 98 22.10 8.00 -11.63
CA GLU A 98 22.73 8.76 -12.71
C GLU A 98 23.39 7.83 -13.73
N ASP A 99 24.14 6.83 -13.25
CA ASP A 99 24.79 5.82 -14.10
C ASP A 99 23.77 5.06 -14.96
N VAL A 100 22.64 4.68 -14.36
CA VAL A 100 21.55 3.95 -15.04
C VAL A 100 20.90 4.81 -16.13
N VAL A 101 20.74 6.12 -15.88
CA VAL A 101 20.20 7.06 -16.88
C VAL A 101 21.19 7.25 -18.02
N ILE A 102 22.49 7.42 -17.72
CA ILE A 102 23.55 7.58 -18.72
C ILE A 102 23.64 6.32 -19.61
N GLU A 103 23.62 5.13 -19.01
CA GLU A 103 23.61 3.85 -19.71
C GLU A 103 22.35 3.70 -20.59
N GLY A 104 21.18 3.99 -20.02
CA GLY A 104 19.90 3.90 -20.72
C GLY A 104 19.77 4.90 -21.88
N TRP A 105 20.39 6.07 -21.78
CA TRP A 105 20.35 7.11 -22.81
C TRP A 105 21.17 6.76 -24.07
N GLY A 106 22.17 5.86 -23.95
CA GLY A 106 22.94 5.37 -25.09
C GLY A 106 23.71 6.48 -25.82
N GLY A 107 24.39 7.37 -25.07
CA GLY A 107 24.95 8.64 -25.56
C GLY A 107 25.67 8.61 -26.93
N ARG A 108 26.41 7.55 -27.25
CA ARG A 108 27.21 7.43 -28.48
C ARG A 108 26.51 6.75 -29.66
N GLU A 109 25.27 6.30 -29.50
CA GLU A 109 24.52 5.60 -30.54
C GLU A 109 23.70 6.58 -31.39
N ASN A 110 23.64 6.38 -32.71
CA ASN A 110 22.78 7.18 -33.60
C ASN A 110 21.31 6.71 -33.48
N LEU A 111 20.71 7.00 -32.33
CA LEU A 111 19.29 6.74 -32.05
C LEU A 111 18.49 8.05 -32.07
N GLU A 112 17.26 7.97 -32.58
CA GLU A 112 16.29 9.05 -32.43
C GLU A 112 15.96 9.29 -30.94
N VAL A 113 15.56 10.51 -30.60
CA VAL A 113 15.25 10.88 -29.22
C VAL A 113 14.15 9.98 -28.63
N VAL A 114 13.17 9.59 -29.43
CA VAL A 114 12.08 8.70 -29.00
C VAL A 114 12.61 7.33 -28.58
N ASP A 115 13.53 6.76 -29.36
CA ASP A 115 14.15 5.47 -29.05
C ASP A 115 15.03 5.54 -27.80
N ARG A 116 15.75 6.66 -27.61
CA ARG A 116 16.53 6.91 -26.40
C ARG A 116 15.66 6.97 -25.16
N VAL A 117 14.54 7.69 -25.22
CA VAL A 117 13.58 7.78 -24.11
C VAL A 117 12.97 6.41 -23.80
N ALA A 118 12.56 5.66 -24.83
CA ALA A 118 12.00 4.31 -24.66
C ALA A 118 13.01 3.34 -24.04
N ARG A 119 14.27 3.37 -24.51
CA ARG A 119 15.36 2.58 -23.94
C ARG A 119 15.63 2.96 -22.49
N CYS A 120 15.77 4.25 -22.19
CA CYS A 120 16.00 4.74 -20.83
C CYS A 120 14.87 4.32 -19.89
N ALA A 121 13.60 4.44 -20.32
CA ALA A 121 12.44 3.98 -19.56
C ALA A 121 12.52 2.47 -19.27
N ASN A 122 12.91 1.66 -20.25
CA ASN A 122 13.07 0.21 -20.06
C ASN A 122 14.21 -0.13 -19.10
N THR A 123 15.37 0.54 -19.24
CA THR A 123 16.51 0.37 -18.34
C THR A 123 16.14 0.74 -16.90
N LEU A 124 15.52 1.92 -16.71
CA LEU A 124 15.01 2.36 -15.41
C LEU A 124 13.94 1.42 -14.86
N GLN A 125 13.07 0.86 -15.70
CA GLN A 125 12.07 -0.10 -15.25
C GLN A 125 12.72 -1.39 -14.73
N GLY A 126 13.75 -1.90 -15.41
CA GLY A 126 14.51 -3.08 -14.99
C GLY A 126 15.29 -2.83 -13.69
N TRP A 127 15.97 -1.68 -13.59
CA TRP A 127 16.68 -1.24 -12.40
C TRP A 127 15.73 -1.01 -11.22
N GLY A 128 14.64 -0.28 -11.43
CA GLY A 128 13.62 0.01 -10.42
C GLY A 128 12.95 -1.25 -9.87
N LYS A 129 12.76 -2.31 -10.69
CA LYS A 129 12.31 -3.62 -10.20
C LYS A 129 13.27 -4.23 -9.19
N ARG A 130 14.59 -4.13 -9.42
CA ARG A 130 15.61 -4.65 -8.47
C ARG A 130 15.61 -3.83 -7.18
N LYS A 131 15.55 -2.50 -7.28
CA LYS A 131 15.44 -1.61 -6.11
C LYS A 131 14.19 -1.89 -5.29
N ARG A 132 13.05 -2.12 -5.93
CA ARG A 132 11.80 -2.48 -5.27
C ARG A 132 11.88 -3.77 -4.45
N VAL A 133 12.61 -4.78 -4.93
CA VAL A 133 12.83 -6.01 -4.16
C VAL A 133 13.65 -5.71 -2.91
N ARG A 134 14.76 -4.98 -3.05
CA ARG A 134 15.58 -4.56 -1.90
C ARG A 134 14.79 -3.73 -0.89
N PHE A 135 14.07 -2.70 -1.33
CA PHE A 135 13.25 -1.87 -0.44
C PHE A 135 12.17 -2.69 0.26
N LYS A 136 11.62 -3.70 -0.41
CA LYS A 136 10.63 -4.59 0.20
C LYS A 136 11.21 -5.34 1.40
N GLU A 137 12.41 -5.88 1.29
CA GLU A 137 13.07 -6.57 2.41
C GLU A 137 13.30 -5.64 3.60
N GLU A 138 13.81 -4.43 3.35
CA GLU A 138 14.04 -3.41 4.39
C GLU A 138 12.71 -2.95 5.04
N ILE A 139 11.65 -2.79 4.24
CA ILE A 139 10.30 -2.45 4.72
C ILE A 139 9.73 -3.60 5.55
N ASP A 140 9.84 -4.85 5.10
CA ASP A 140 9.32 -6.03 5.78
C ASP A 140 10.02 -6.22 7.15
N GLU A 141 11.33 -5.94 7.23
CA GLU A 141 12.05 -5.95 8.50
C GLU A 141 11.58 -4.84 9.45
N CYS A 142 11.40 -3.61 8.94
CA CYS A 142 10.86 -2.49 9.73
C CYS A 142 9.45 -2.83 10.26
N VAL A 143 8.60 -3.38 9.39
CA VAL A 143 7.25 -3.84 9.72
C VAL A 143 7.27 -4.92 10.81
N ARG A 144 8.19 -5.88 10.74
CA ARG A 144 8.35 -6.91 11.76
C ARG A 144 8.70 -6.30 13.12
N LYS A 145 9.71 -5.42 13.18
CA LYS A 145 10.11 -4.72 14.41
C LYS A 145 8.96 -3.89 14.99
N MET A 146 8.19 -3.22 14.14
CA MET A 146 7.02 -2.45 14.58
C MET A 146 5.91 -3.33 15.18
N ASN A 147 5.72 -4.55 14.66
CA ASN A 147 4.75 -5.49 15.22
C ASN A 147 5.18 -6.03 16.59
N GLU A 148 6.48 -6.14 16.87
CA GLU A 148 6.97 -6.57 18.20
C GLU A 148 6.77 -5.51 19.29
N LEU A 149 6.53 -4.26 18.90
CA LEU A 149 6.27 -3.13 19.79
C LEU A 149 4.77 -2.86 20.00
N ARG A 150 3.90 -3.64 19.34
CA ARG A 150 2.47 -3.60 19.59
C ARG A 150 2.16 -4.24 20.94
#